data_AF-A0A968WCC6-F1
#
_entry.id   AF-A0A968WCC6-F1
#
_cell.length_a   1.000
_cell.length_b   1.000
_cell.length_c   1.000
_cell.angle_alpha   90.00
_cell.angle_beta   90.00
_cell.angle_gamma   90.00
#
_symmetry.space_group_name_H-M   'P 1'
#
loop_
_entity.id
_entity.type
_entity.pdbx_description
1 polymer ?
#
loop_
_entity_poly.entity_id
_entity_poly.type
_entity_poly.pdbx_seq_one_letter_code
_entity_poly.pdbx_strand_id
1 'polypeptide(L)'
;MSENPKNQNSFNFNAPVGNINTGDVKIEGDQVGIQNNYAPTHKVIELTEKLEQILENLPKNNPPQEVFIAELEEVIQTYPITSAEDKRLFNIQFEQSIRTKSQIAQILLQGGIELIKILCPILGIPIEMGKKWLETAEKIK
;
A
#
# COMPACT_ATOMS: atom_id res chain seq x y z
N MET A 1 8.88 4.74 53.54
CA MET A 1 9.21 3.39 53.03
C MET A 1 8.35 3.19 51.80
N SER A 2 8.97 2.84 50.67
CA SER A 2 8.33 2.72 49.35
C SER A 2 7.77 1.32 49.16
N GLU A 3 6.50 1.22 48.81
CA GLU A 3 5.93 0.01 48.20
C GLU A 3 5.13 0.42 46.96
N ASN A 4 5.61 -0.02 45.79
CA ASN A 4 4.91 0.06 44.51
C ASN A 4 4.06 -1.22 44.32
N PRO A 5 2.85 -1.15 43.77
CA PRO A 5 2.08 -2.35 43.44
C PRO A 5 2.61 -3.01 42.16
N LYS A 6 2.88 -4.32 42.22
CA LYS A 6 3.17 -5.19 41.06
C LYS A 6 1.86 -5.51 40.33
N ASN A 7 1.56 -4.77 39.27
CA ASN A 7 0.49 -5.13 38.35
C ASN A 7 1.05 -6.11 37.29
N GLN A 8 0.85 -7.42 37.50
CA GLN A 8 1.17 -8.43 36.49
C GLN A 8 0.02 -8.50 35.47
N ASN A 9 0.12 -7.73 34.38
CA ASN A 9 -0.74 -7.96 33.21
C ASN A 9 -0.30 -9.25 32.50
N SER A 10 -1.02 -10.34 32.78
CA SER A 10 -0.91 -11.57 32.00
C SER A 10 -1.74 -11.42 30.73
N PHE A 11 -1.09 -11.24 29.58
CA PHE A 11 -1.74 -11.29 28.28
C PHE A 11 -1.69 -12.72 27.75
N ASN A 12 -2.85 -13.37 27.67
CA ASN A 12 -2.98 -14.71 27.13
C ASN A 12 -3.32 -14.61 25.63
N PHE A 13 -2.37 -14.95 24.75
CA PHE A 13 -2.60 -14.98 23.31
C PHE A 13 -3.23 -16.32 22.92
N ASN A 14 -4.55 -16.35 22.76
CA ASN A 14 -5.26 -17.51 22.23
C ASN A 14 -5.53 -17.34 20.73
N ALA A 15 -4.46 -17.39 19.93
CA ALA A 15 -4.55 -17.56 18.48
C ALA A 15 -3.39 -18.48 18.04
N PRO A 16 -3.63 -19.49 17.19
CA PRO A 16 -2.56 -20.31 16.64
C PRO A 16 -1.68 -19.42 15.75
N VAL A 17 -0.52 -19.07 16.28
CA VAL A 17 0.49 -18.23 15.65
C VAL A 17 1.39 -19.08 14.78
N GLY A 18 1.34 -18.87 13.46
CA GLY A 18 2.40 -19.31 12.56
C GLY A 18 3.68 -18.57 12.95
N ASN A 19 4.63 -19.31 13.54
CA ASN A 19 6.00 -18.93 13.89
C ASN A 19 6.18 -17.60 14.64
N ILE A 20 5.95 -17.62 15.96
CA ILE A 20 6.66 -16.71 16.87
C ILE A 20 8.08 -17.24 17.05
N ASN A 21 9.08 -16.45 16.70
CA ASN A 21 10.47 -16.75 17.08
C ASN A 21 10.60 -16.62 18.60
N THR A 22 10.61 -17.76 19.28
CA THR A 22 10.76 -17.92 20.73
C THR A 22 12.21 -17.70 21.17
N GLY A 23 12.73 -16.48 20.97
CA GLY A 23 13.99 -16.05 21.59
C GLY A 23 13.72 -14.85 22.47
N ASP A 24 14.23 -14.86 23.71
CA ASP A 24 14.14 -13.77 24.69
C ASP A 24 14.47 -12.40 24.08
N VAL A 25 13.45 -11.66 23.67
CA VAL A 25 13.59 -10.25 23.31
C VAL A 25 13.37 -9.44 24.58
N LYS A 26 14.48 -9.03 25.19
CA LYS A 26 14.49 -8.05 26.28
C LYS A 26 14.06 -6.70 25.68
N ILE A 27 12.78 -6.35 25.80
CA ILE A 27 12.26 -5.06 25.32
C ILE A 27 12.67 -4.00 26.34
N GLU A 28 13.84 -3.38 26.11
CA GLU A 28 14.30 -2.18 26.80
C GLU A 28 14.17 -1.00 25.85
N GLY A 29 13.42 0.02 26.27
CA GLY A 29 13.27 1.26 25.54
C GLY A 29 11.87 1.44 24.97
N ASP A 30 11.41 2.67 25.05
CA ASP A 30 10.15 3.23 24.60
C ASP A 30 9.83 2.89 23.12
N GLN A 31 9.44 1.65 22.86
CA GLN A 31 8.85 1.23 21.59
C GLN A 31 7.34 1.22 21.75
N VAL A 32 6.75 2.40 21.93
CA VAL A 32 5.42 2.65 21.34
C VAL A 32 5.63 2.78 19.83
N GLY A 33 6.09 1.69 19.21
CA GLY A 33 5.99 1.53 17.78
C GLY A 33 4.50 1.59 17.49
N ILE A 34 4.06 2.65 16.83
CA ILE A 34 2.68 2.77 16.39
C ILE A 34 2.48 1.61 15.41
N GLN A 35 2.02 0.46 15.93
CA GLN A 35 1.50 -0.63 15.14
C GLN A 35 0.19 -0.12 14.57
N ASN A 36 0.31 0.72 13.56
CA ASN A 36 -0.70 0.97 12.57
C ASN A 36 -0.92 -0.35 11.82
N ASN A 37 -1.58 -1.32 12.48
CA ASN A 37 -1.97 -2.60 11.93
C ASN A 37 -3.14 -2.37 10.96
N TYR A 38 -2.84 -1.69 9.86
CA TYR A 38 -3.74 -1.52 8.75
C TYR A 38 -3.62 -2.76 7.88
N ALA A 39 -4.23 -3.86 8.32
CA ALA A 39 -4.35 -5.03 7.46
C ALA A 39 -5.19 -4.59 6.24
N PRO A 40 -4.60 -4.61 5.03
CA PRO A 40 -5.31 -4.22 3.83
C PRO A 40 -6.48 -5.19 3.61
N THR A 41 -7.64 -4.65 3.26
CA THR A 41 -8.81 -5.49 2.97
C THR A 41 -8.51 -6.33 1.71
N HIS A 42 -9.07 -7.54 1.61
CA HIS A 42 -8.85 -8.44 0.46
C HIS A 42 -9.05 -7.71 -0.88
N LYS A 43 -10.06 -6.85 -0.96
CA LYS A 43 -10.36 -6.00 -2.10
C LYS A 43 -9.25 -4.99 -2.45
N VAL A 44 -8.65 -4.34 -1.44
CA VAL A 44 -7.55 -3.40 -1.65
C VAL A 44 -6.29 -4.14 -2.14
N ILE A 45 -6.07 -5.35 -1.63
CA ILE A 45 -4.99 -6.24 -2.10
C ILE A 45 -5.21 -6.55 -3.58
N GLU A 46 -6.38 -7.08 -3.94
CA GLU A 46 -6.72 -7.47 -5.31
C GLU A 46 -6.63 -6.29 -6.29
N LEU A 47 -7.15 -5.12 -5.91
CA LEU A 47 -7.04 -3.91 -6.73
C LEU A 47 -5.57 -3.52 -6.94
N THR A 48 -4.75 -3.53 -5.89
CA THR A 48 -3.33 -3.18 -5.99
C THR A 48 -2.62 -4.15 -6.93
N GLU A 49 -2.79 -5.46 -6.74
CA GLU A 49 -2.15 -6.48 -7.58
C GLU A 49 -2.59 -6.39 -9.04
N LYS A 50 -3.87 -6.13 -9.30
CA LYS A 50 -4.39 -5.95 -10.66
C LYS A 50 -3.87 -4.67 -11.32
N LEU A 51 -3.81 -3.56 -10.58
CA LEU A 51 -3.22 -2.33 -11.09
C LEU A 51 -1.73 -2.54 -11.43
N GLU A 52 -0.98 -3.22 -10.57
CA GLU A 52 0.42 -3.56 -10.85
C GLU A 52 0.56 -4.35 -12.16
N GLN A 53 -0.26 -5.40 -12.33
CA GLN A 53 -0.27 -6.20 -13.56
C GLN A 53 -0.59 -5.35 -14.80
N ILE A 54 -1.59 -4.49 -14.72
CA ILE A 54 -1.96 -3.58 -15.83
C ILE A 54 -0.78 -2.66 -16.15
N LEU A 55 -0.15 -2.06 -15.13
CA LEU A 55 1.01 -1.17 -15.32
C LEU A 55 2.19 -1.92 -15.95
N GLU A 56 2.48 -3.14 -15.50
CA GLU A 56 3.58 -3.96 -16.02
C GLU A 56 3.36 -4.37 -17.48
N ASN A 57 2.10 -4.52 -17.90
CA ASN A 57 1.72 -4.83 -19.27
C ASN A 57 1.60 -3.59 -20.17
N LEU A 58 1.82 -2.38 -19.65
CA LEU A 58 1.80 -1.18 -20.46
C LEU A 58 2.88 -1.29 -21.56
N PRO A 59 2.51 -1.19 -22.85
CA PRO A 59 3.48 -1.20 -23.93
C PRO A 59 4.43 0.00 -23.77
N LYS A 60 5.73 -0.28 -23.81
CA LYS A 60 6.83 0.68 -23.58
C LYS A 60 6.83 1.89 -24.54
N ASN A 61 6.06 1.84 -25.63
CA ASN A 61 6.10 2.80 -26.73
C ASN A 61 4.71 3.33 -27.11
N ASN A 62 3.96 3.89 -26.15
CA ASN A 62 2.62 4.49 -26.34
C ASN A 62 1.48 3.47 -26.20
N PRO A 63 0.97 3.21 -24.98
CA PRO A 63 -0.28 2.49 -24.82
C PRO A 63 -1.39 3.23 -25.56
N PRO A 64 -2.32 2.53 -26.24
CA PRO A 64 -3.61 3.12 -26.50
C PRO A 64 -4.22 3.42 -25.12
N GLN A 65 -4.14 4.67 -24.69
CA GLN A 65 -4.58 5.13 -23.37
C GLN A 65 -6.00 4.64 -23.06
N GLU A 66 -6.83 4.50 -24.09
CA GLU A 66 -8.18 3.96 -24.03
C GLU A 66 -8.26 2.52 -23.49
N VAL A 67 -7.38 1.61 -23.93
CA VAL A 67 -7.40 0.21 -23.46
C VAL A 67 -6.98 0.14 -22.00
N PHE A 68 -5.93 0.88 -21.64
CA PHE A 68 -5.47 1.00 -20.26
C PHE A 68 -6.56 1.56 -19.33
N ILE A 69 -7.24 2.63 -19.77
CA ILE A 69 -8.34 3.23 -19.01
C ILE A 69 -9.47 2.23 -18.83
N ALA A 70 -9.88 1.54 -19.90
CA ALA A 70 -10.96 0.55 -19.85
C ALA A 70 -10.64 -0.62 -18.90
N GLU A 71 -9.42 -1.16 -18.95
CA GLU A 71 -8.99 -2.23 -18.03
C GLU A 71 -8.98 -1.74 -16.58
N LEU A 72 -8.50 -0.53 -16.32
CA LEU A 72 -8.48 0.03 -14.98
C LEU A 72 -9.89 0.29 -14.44
N GLU A 73 -10.81 0.79 -15.28
CA GLU A 73 -12.20 0.98 -14.92
C GLU A 73 -12.90 -0.35 -14.61
N GLU A 74 -12.65 -1.42 -15.39
CA GLU A 74 -13.18 -2.76 -15.13
C GLU A 74 -12.70 -3.32 -13.78
N VAL A 75 -11.40 -3.18 -13.49
CA VAL A 75 -10.83 -3.60 -12.21
C VAL A 75 -11.45 -2.81 -11.06
N ILE A 76 -11.64 -1.50 -11.22
CA ILE A 76 -12.28 -0.67 -10.18
C ILE A 76 -13.75 -1.02 -10.00
N GLN A 77 -14.48 -1.38 -11.04
CA GLN A 77 -15.86 -1.87 -10.90
C GLN A 77 -15.92 -3.21 -10.14
N THR A 78 -14.93 -4.09 -10.36
CA THR A 78 -14.83 -5.38 -9.67
C THR A 78 -14.40 -5.22 -8.21
N TYR A 79 -13.47 -4.29 -7.93
CA TYR A 79 -12.89 -4.03 -6.61
C TYR A 79 -13.01 -2.54 -6.20
N PRO A 80 -14.23 -2.00 -5.99
CA PRO A 80 -14.45 -0.56 -5.90
C PRO A 80 -14.02 0.11 -4.58
N ILE A 81 -12.94 0.88 -4.55
CA ILE A 81 -12.47 1.55 -3.31
C ILE A 81 -13.28 2.83 -2.98
N THR A 82 -14.49 2.65 -2.45
CA THR A 82 -15.45 3.75 -2.22
C THR A 82 -15.26 4.48 -0.90
N SER A 83 -14.75 3.81 0.14
CA SER A 83 -14.57 4.43 1.45
C SER A 83 -13.26 5.23 1.55
N ALA A 84 -13.21 6.21 2.45
CA ALA A 84 -11.96 6.95 2.72
C ALA A 84 -10.86 6.03 3.29
N GLU A 85 -11.25 4.98 4.02
CA GLU A 85 -10.34 3.97 4.54
C GLU A 85 -9.75 3.12 3.41
N ASP A 86 -10.56 2.57 2.52
CA ASP A 86 -10.09 1.78 1.37
C ASP A 86 -9.09 2.57 0.52
N LYS A 87 -9.40 3.84 0.25
CA LYS A 87 -8.51 4.74 -0.50
C LYS A 87 -7.18 4.98 0.20
N ARG A 88 -7.21 5.14 1.52
CA ARG A 88 -6.00 5.30 2.34
C ARG A 88 -5.16 4.01 2.35
N LEU A 89 -5.81 2.86 2.52
CA LEU A 89 -5.17 1.55 2.51
C LEU A 89 -4.54 1.25 1.15
N PHE A 90 -5.28 1.49 0.07
CA PHE A 90 -4.77 1.36 -1.29
C PHE A 90 -3.56 2.26 -1.52
N ASN A 91 -3.64 3.53 -1.12
CA ASN A 91 -2.51 4.45 -1.27
C ASN A 91 -1.25 3.97 -0.53
N ILE A 92 -1.41 3.43 0.69
CA ILE A 92 -0.29 2.86 1.46
C ILE A 92 0.28 1.64 0.73
N GLN A 93 -0.57 0.70 0.31
CA GLN A 93 -0.14 -0.50 -0.39
C GLN A 93 0.57 -0.18 -1.71
N PHE A 94 -0.04 0.66 -2.54
CA PHE A 94 0.53 1.03 -3.83
C PHE A 94 1.85 1.80 -3.66
N GLU A 95 1.99 2.64 -2.62
CA GLU A 95 3.28 3.25 -2.30
C GLU A 95 4.35 2.19 -1.92
N GLN A 96 3.98 1.14 -1.18
CA GLN A 96 4.88 0.02 -0.91
C GLN A 96 5.25 -0.76 -2.17
N SER A 97 4.29 -0.97 -3.08
CA SER A 97 4.53 -1.57 -4.40
C SER A 97 5.55 -0.78 -5.19
N ILE A 98 5.44 0.55 -5.21
CA ILE A 98 6.42 1.41 -5.87
C ILE A 98 7.81 1.20 -5.26
N ARG A 99 7.92 1.23 -3.92
CA ARG A 99 9.18 1.04 -3.15
C ARG A 99 9.85 -0.30 -3.38
N THR A 100 9.08 -1.35 -3.61
CA THR A 100 9.57 -2.72 -3.68
C THR A 100 9.75 -3.23 -5.12
N LYS A 101 8.96 -2.71 -6.07
CA LYS A 101 8.97 -3.12 -7.47
C LYS A 101 9.55 -2.01 -8.36
N SER A 102 10.83 -2.15 -8.70
CA SER A 102 11.54 -1.18 -9.55
C SER A 102 10.88 -0.94 -10.91
N GLN A 103 10.20 -1.95 -11.48
CA GLN A 103 9.45 -1.81 -12.73
C GLN A 103 8.28 -0.83 -12.58
N ILE A 104 7.49 -0.93 -11.50
CA ILE A 104 6.37 0.00 -11.23
C ILE A 104 6.90 1.42 -11.07
N ALA A 105 8.00 1.60 -10.32
CA ALA A 105 8.65 2.90 -10.20
C ALA A 105 9.09 3.47 -11.56
N GLN A 106 9.70 2.67 -12.43
CA GLN A 106 10.10 3.12 -13.77
C GLN A 106 8.91 3.49 -14.65
N ILE A 107 7.83 2.72 -14.62
CA ILE A 107 6.60 3.03 -15.38
C ILE A 107 6.02 4.37 -14.92
N LEU A 108 5.96 4.61 -13.62
CA LEU A 108 5.50 5.88 -13.08
C LEU A 108 6.41 7.05 -13.50
N LEU A 109 7.73 6.86 -13.46
CA LEU A 109 8.68 7.89 -13.92
C LEU A 109 8.58 8.17 -15.42
N GLN A 110 8.34 7.15 -16.25
CA GLN A 110 8.17 7.30 -17.70
C GLN A 110 6.84 7.96 -18.05
N GLY A 111 5.75 7.54 -17.40
CA GLY A 111 4.41 8.13 -17.60
C GLY A 111 4.23 9.50 -16.94
N GLY A 112 5.06 9.80 -15.94
CA GLY A 112 5.10 11.08 -15.25
C GLY A 112 3.74 11.54 -14.73
N ILE A 113 3.54 12.86 -14.73
CA ILE A 113 2.28 13.46 -14.24
C ILE A 113 1.06 13.13 -15.10
N GLU A 114 1.25 12.76 -16.37
CA GLU A 114 0.14 12.41 -17.26
C GLU A 114 -0.48 11.07 -16.85
N LEU A 115 0.34 10.07 -16.55
CA LEU A 115 -0.15 8.80 -15.99
C LEU A 115 -0.86 9.01 -14.66
N ILE A 116 -0.34 9.88 -13.79
CA ILE A 116 -1.00 10.22 -12.51
C ILE A 116 -2.38 10.87 -12.74
N LYS A 117 -2.50 11.76 -13.72
CA LYS A 117 -3.78 12.40 -14.07
C LYS A 117 -4.81 11.41 -14.62
N ILE A 118 -4.39 10.26 -15.15
CA ILE A 118 -5.28 9.17 -15.57
C ILE A 118 -5.67 8.30 -14.36
N LEU A 119 -4.68 7.85 -13.59
CA LEU A 119 -4.90 6.96 -12.43
C LEU A 119 -5.77 7.60 -11.35
N CYS A 120 -5.44 8.81 -10.91
CA CYS A 120 -6.05 9.44 -9.74
C CYS A 120 -7.58 9.60 -9.84
N PRO A 121 -8.16 10.13 -10.94
CA PRO A 121 -9.61 10.23 -11.09
C PRO A 121 -10.32 8.87 -11.04
N ILE A 122 -9.79 7.87 -11.74
CA ILE A 122 -10.41 6.54 -11.84
C ILE A 122 -10.39 5.84 -10.46
N LEU A 123 -9.30 5.99 -9.72
CA LEU A 123 -9.15 5.45 -8.36
C LEU A 123 -9.87 6.32 -7.30
N GLY A 124 -10.38 7.50 -7.68
CA GLY A 124 -10.95 8.47 -6.75
C GLY A 124 -9.96 8.97 -5.70
N ILE A 125 -8.65 9.00 -6.05
CA ILE A 125 -7.53 9.42 -5.21
C ILE A 125 -7.16 10.87 -5.55
N PRO A 126 -6.87 11.74 -4.57
CA PRO A 126 -6.41 13.10 -4.86
C PRO A 126 -5.10 13.12 -5.64
N ILE A 127 -4.98 13.99 -6.64
CA ILE A 127 -3.76 14.16 -7.46
C ILE A 127 -2.51 14.41 -6.59
N GLU A 128 -2.65 15.11 -5.46
CA GLU A 128 -1.53 15.35 -4.55
C GLU A 128 -0.94 14.06 -3.96
N MET A 129 -1.77 13.04 -3.75
CA MET A 129 -1.28 11.71 -3.34
C MET A 129 -0.59 11.00 -4.51
N GLY A 130 -1.13 11.14 -5.73
CA GLY A 130 -0.47 10.62 -6.93
C GLY A 130 0.89 11.28 -7.23
N LYS A 131 1.06 12.57 -6.91
CA LYS A 131 2.38 13.22 -6.99
C LYS A 131 3.38 12.59 -6.03
N LYS A 132 2.96 12.23 -4.82
CA LYS A 132 3.83 11.53 -3.86
C LYS A 132 4.28 10.16 -4.36
N TRP A 133 3.49 9.50 -5.21
CA TRP A 133 3.92 8.27 -5.87
C TRP A 133 5.10 8.50 -6.82
N LEU A 134 5.07 9.60 -7.60
CA LEU A 134 6.22 10.00 -8.43
C LEU A 134 7.44 10.31 -7.58
N GLU A 135 7.29 11.12 -6.53
CA GLU A 135 8.39 11.45 -5.60
C GLU A 135 8.96 10.19 -4.92
N THR A 136 8.11 9.19 -4.66
CA THR A 136 8.53 7.90 -4.11
C THR A 136 9.31 7.10 -5.15
N ALA A 137 8.84 7.07 -6.39
CA ALA A 137 9.54 6.40 -7.49
C ALA A 137 10.92 7.04 -7.77
N GLU A 138 11.05 8.36 -7.66
CA GLU A 138 12.33 9.07 -7.84
C GLU A 138 13.38 8.66 -6.79
N LYS A 139 12.95 8.31 -5.58
CA LYS A 139 13.85 7.92 -4.47
C LYS A 139 14.40 6.50 -4.58
N ILE A 140 13.90 5.71 -5.51
CA ILE A 140 14.31 4.32 -5.75
C ILE A 140 15.39 4.23 -6.84
N LYS A 141 15.61 5.35 -7.55
CA LYS A 141 16.50 5.47 -8.69
C LYS A 141 17.98 5.31 -8.33
#